data_AF-A0AAV9KI93-F1
#
_entry.id   AF-A0AAV9KI93-F1
#
_cell.length_a   1.000
_cell.length_b   1.000
_cell.length_c   1.000
_cell.angle_alpha   90.00
_cell.angle_beta   90.00
_cell.angle_gamma   90.00
#
_symmetry.space_group_name_H-M   'P 1'
#
loop_
_entity.id
_entity.type
_entity.pdbx_description
1 polymer ?
#
loop_
_entity_poly.entity_id
_entity_poly.type
_entity_poly.pdbx_seq_one_letter_code
_entity_poly.pdbx_strand_id
1 'polypeptide(L)'
;MGELTTGRGLNQQLGLSRAKAMGHLEACQTFEIVFMLNLMRDVLAITNELNKCLQKKEQDIANAMLLVEVAKRRLQVLRDDEWDSLIAKVSTFCIKHDVLIPNFEEPYVSSLRLRRKLASYTILHHYCVEVFYNIIDWQLQELNDRFDEVTTNLLHGIACLNPINSFSSFDIRKVMRMAELYLDDFDESNMSILEKQLASYIVDVRDVDERFSDLNGFCDLSKRLVQTKKHSNYPLVFRLVKLALLFPAATASVERAFSAMKFIKNDLWSQMSDDFFSGCLVPYLEKDVFDKISNDVIIKTFQDMKPHRIQL
;
A
#
# COMPACT_ATOMS: atom_id res chain seq x y z
N MET A 1 40.54 -27.23 26.93
CA MET A 1 40.55 -26.20 28.00
C MET A 1 41.82 -25.41 27.84
N GLY A 2 41.77 -24.16 27.36
CA GLY A 2 42.97 -23.30 27.38
C GLY A 2 43.23 -22.33 26.23
N GLU A 3 42.23 -21.80 25.51
CA GLU A 3 42.42 -20.58 24.69
C GLU A 3 41.24 -19.58 24.80
N LEU A 4 40.50 -19.65 25.92
CA LEU A 4 39.49 -18.64 26.29
C LEU A 4 39.98 -17.68 27.39
N THR A 5 41.26 -17.75 27.79
CA THR A 5 41.85 -16.97 28.89
C THR A 5 42.82 -15.89 28.43
N THR A 6 42.63 -15.33 27.24
CA THR A 6 43.22 -14.04 26.91
C THR A 6 42.12 -13.17 26.31
N GLY A 7 41.68 -12.15 27.04
CA GLY A 7 40.66 -11.17 26.60
C GLY A 7 40.98 -10.43 25.28
N ARG A 8 42.07 -10.78 24.58
CA ARG A 8 42.43 -10.31 23.24
C ARG A 8 41.44 -10.74 22.16
N GLY A 9 40.91 -11.98 22.20
CA GLY A 9 39.96 -12.45 21.17
C GLY A 9 38.60 -11.76 21.23
N LEU A 10 38.06 -11.59 22.45
CA LEU A 10 36.84 -10.82 22.71
C LEU A 10 37.04 -9.33 22.40
N ASN A 11 38.17 -8.73 22.78
CA ASN A 11 38.48 -7.33 22.46
C ASN A 11 38.70 -7.10 20.95
N GLN A 12 39.24 -8.08 20.21
CA GLN A 12 39.33 -8.01 18.74
C GLN A 12 37.97 -8.11 18.07
N GLN A 13 37.09 -9.03 18.49
CA GLN A 13 35.71 -9.12 17.96
C GLN A 13 34.87 -7.89 18.30
N LEU A 14 35.00 -7.35 19.52
CA LEU A 14 34.36 -6.10 19.94
C LEU A 14 34.93 -4.90 19.16
N GLY A 15 36.24 -4.84 18.95
CA GLY A 15 36.88 -3.79 18.15
C GLY A 15 36.46 -3.83 16.68
N LEU A 16 36.34 -5.02 16.08
CA LEU A 16 35.88 -5.20 14.70
C LEU A 16 34.39 -4.84 14.56
N SER A 17 33.57 -5.19 15.55
CA SER A 17 32.15 -4.82 15.61
C SER A 17 31.97 -3.31 15.80
N ARG A 18 32.83 -2.67 16.62
CA ARG A 18 32.84 -1.22 16.82
C ARG A 18 33.27 -0.47 15.56
N ALA A 19 34.30 -0.95 14.87
CA ALA A 19 34.74 -0.37 13.60
C ALA A 19 33.68 -0.50 12.51
N LYS A 20 32.98 -1.65 12.42
CA LYS A 20 31.83 -1.81 11.52
C LYS A 20 30.67 -0.88 11.88
N ALA A 21 30.31 -0.80 13.16
CA ALA A 21 29.24 0.09 13.63
C ALA A 21 29.57 1.57 13.38
N MET A 22 30.82 1.98 13.59
CA MET A 22 31.32 3.32 13.24
C MET A 22 31.26 3.55 11.72
N GLY A 23 31.71 2.60 10.91
CA GLY A 23 31.63 2.71 9.46
C GLY A 23 30.19 2.84 8.95
N HIS A 24 29.23 2.13 9.56
CA HIS A 24 27.81 2.30 9.25
C HIS A 24 27.28 3.65 9.72
N LEU A 25 27.69 4.11 10.91
CA LEU A 25 27.28 5.41 11.44
C LEU A 25 27.77 6.55 10.53
N GLU A 26 29.04 6.52 10.13
CA GLU A 26 29.64 7.48 9.19
C GLU A 26 28.95 7.43 7.82
N ALA A 27 28.62 6.22 7.33
CA ALA A 27 27.86 6.08 6.09
C ALA A 27 26.45 6.69 6.20
N CYS A 28 25.79 6.56 7.36
CA CYS A 28 24.45 7.10 7.62
C CYS A 28 24.44 8.61 7.92
N GLN A 29 25.55 9.18 8.40
CA GLN A 29 25.68 10.59 8.79
C GLN A 29 26.16 11.48 7.63
N THR A 30 25.57 11.28 6.45
CA THR A 30 25.81 12.13 5.28
C THR A 30 24.62 13.06 5.06
N PHE A 31 24.89 14.26 4.53
CA PHE A 31 23.84 15.21 4.18
C PHE A 31 22.80 14.58 3.25
N GLU A 32 23.24 13.78 2.27
CA GLU A 32 22.38 13.08 1.32
C GLU A 32 21.35 12.17 2.03
N ILE A 33 21.79 11.37 3.00
CA ILE A 33 20.89 10.48 3.74
C ILE A 33 19.95 11.27 4.64
N VAL A 34 20.44 12.30 5.34
CA VAL A 34 19.60 13.15 6.18
C VAL A 34 18.52 13.84 5.33
N PHE A 35 18.90 14.35 4.17
CA PHE A 35 17.99 14.98 3.21
C PHE A 35 16.92 13.98 2.75
N MET A 36 17.34 12.81 2.25
CA MET A 36 16.44 11.77 1.74
C MET A 36 15.47 11.27 2.82
N LEU A 37 15.94 11.08 4.06
CA LEU A 37 15.08 10.63 5.16
C LEU A 37 14.01 11.67 5.51
N ASN A 38 14.36 12.96 5.54
CA ASN A 38 13.38 14.01 5.82
C ASN A 38 12.38 14.16 4.66
N LEU A 39 12.83 14.11 3.41
CA LEU A 39 11.96 14.14 2.24
C LEU A 39 10.98 12.96 2.24
N MET A 40 11.51 11.73 2.38
CA MET A 40 10.68 10.53 2.40
C MET A 40 9.73 10.50 3.58
N ARG A 41 10.11 11.02 4.76
CA ARG A 41 9.20 11.15 5.90
C ARG A 41 8.00 12.02 5.53
N ASP A 42 8.23 13.19 4.93
CA ASP A 42 7.17 14.14 4.63
C ASP A 42 6.26 13.60 3.50
N VAL A 43 6.83 12.99 2.45
CA VAL A 43 6.09 12.29 1.37
C VAL A 43 5.24 11.14 1.93
N LEU A 44 5.84 10.24 2.71
CA LEU A 44 5.13 9.09 3.29
C LEU A 44 4.06 9.54 4.28
N ALA A 45 4.29 10.62 5.03
CA ALA A 45 3.29 11.18 5.94
C ALA A 45 2.05 11.68 5.21
N ILE A 46 2.21 12.26 4.01
CA ILE A 46 1.08 12.69 3.16
C ILE A 46 0.28 11.49 2.66
N THR A 47 0.94 10.43 2.20
CA THR A 47 0.28 9.26 1.60
C THR A 47 -0.23 8.25 2.62
N ASN A 48 0.20 8.33 3.87
CA ASN A 48 -0.12 7.35 4.93
C ASN A 48 -1.63 7.18 5.17
N GLU A 49 -2.40 8.27 5.21
CA GLU A 49 -3.84 8.19 5.50
C GLU A 49 -4.61 7.52 4.36
N LEU A 50 -4.24 7.82 3.11
CA LEU A 50 -4.76 7.10 1.94
C LEU A 50 -4.39 5.60 2.02
N ASN A 51 -3.13 5.29 2.31
CA ASN A 51 -2.65 3.92 2.41
C ASN A 51 -3.42 3.12 3.48
N LYS A 52 -3.64 3.69 4.67
CA LYS A 52 -4.45 3.06 5.72
C LYS A 52 -5.89 2.85 5.28
N CYS A 53 -6.48 3.81 4.59
CA CYS A 53 -7.86 3.71 4.10
C CYS A 53 -8.02 2.56 3.10
N LEU A 54 -7.09 2.46 2.13
CA LEU A 54 -7.08 1.40 1.13
C LEU A 54 -6.78 0.01 1.71
N GLN A 55 -6.19 -0.08 2.91
CA GLN A 55 -5.92 -1.36 3.56
C GLN A 55 -7.07 -1.89 4.44
N LYS A 56 -8.14 -1.11 4.66
CA LYS A 56 -9.30 -1.56 5.45
C LYS A 56 -10.06 -2.68 4.73
N LYS A 57 -10.62 -3.62 5.51
CA LYS A 57 -11.43 -4.74 4.99
C LYS A 57 -12.74 -4.26 4.36
N GLU A 58 -13.37 -3.29 5.00
CA GLU A 58 -14.54 -2.58 4.48
C GLU A 58 -14.07 -1.20 4.07
N GLN A 59 -13.87 -1.02 2.75
CA GLN A 59 -13.43 0.25 2.20
C GLN A 59 -14.65 1.12 1.91
N ASP A 60 -14.67 2.30 2.50
CA ASP A 60 -15.49 3.39 1.98
C ASP A 60 -14.76 4.00 0.79
N ILE A 61 -15.10 3.50 -0.40
CA ILE A 61 -14.46 3.89 -1.66
C ILE A 61 -14.65 5.40 -1.93
N ALA A 62 -15.77 5.99 -1.54
CA ALA A 62 -15.99 7.42 -1.72
C ALA A 62 -14.98 8.23 -0.88
N ASN A 63 -14.81 7.86 0.39
CA ASN A 63 -13.82 8.49 1.25
C ASN A 63 -12.38 8.21 0.80
N ALA A 64 -12.09 7.01 0.27
CA ALA A 64 -10.78 6.71 -0.30
C ALA A 64 -10.45 7.63 -1.49
N MET A 65 -11.41 7.87 -2.39
CA MET A 65 -11.22 8.78 -3.53
C MET A 65 -10.97 10.23 -3.08
N LEU A 66 -11.66 10.70 -2.04
CA LEU A 66 -11.36 12.02 -1.46
C LEU A 66 -9.94 12.08 -0.90
N LEU A 67 -9.46 11.00 -0.27
CA LEU A 67 -8.09 10.92 0.22
C LEU A 67 -7.04 10.89 -0.89
N VAL A 68 -7.35 10.32 -2.06
CA VAL A 68 -6.50 10.42 -3.26
C VAL A 68 -6.31 11.89 -3.66
N GLU A 69 -7.41 12.63 -3.77
CA GLU A 69 -7.37 14.06 -4.13
C GLU A 69 -6.64 14.90 -3.07
N VAL A 70 -6.86 14.62 -1.79
CA VAL A 70 -6.13 15.26 -0.69
C VAL A 70 -4.63 14.96 -0.79
N ALA A 71 -4.23 13.71 -1.03
CA ALA A 71 -2.84 13.33 -1.16
C ALA A 71 -2.17 14.03 -2.35
N LYS A 72 -2.82 14.05 -3.52
CA LYS A 72 -2.35 14.76 -4.73
C LYS A 72 -2.14 16.25 -4.45
N ARG A 73 -3.13 16.93 -3.85
CA ARG A 73 -3.01 18.36 -3.51
C ARG A 73 -1.89 18.64 -2.51
N ARG A 74 -1.76 17.80 -1.48
CA ARG A 74 -0.70 17.98 -0.47
C ARG A 74 0.69 17.72 -1.03
N LEU A 75 0.84 16.75 -1.94
CA LEU A 75 2.10 16.52 -2.66
C LEU A 75 2.42 17.72 -3.58
N GLN A 76 1.42 18.30 -4.24
CA GLN A 76 1.63 19.50 -5.05
C GLN A 76 2.07 20.70 -4.20
N VAL A 77 1.45 20.94 -3.05
CA VAL A 77 1.88 21.99 -2.11
C VAL A 77 3.30 21.71 -1.58
N LEU A 78 3.60 20.45 -1.24
CA LEU A 78 4.96 20.07 -0.85
C LEU A 78 5.97 20.43 -1.95
N ARG A 79 5.63 20.15 -3.21
CA ARG A 79 6.48 20.45 -4.36
C ARG A 79 6.69 21.94 -4.56
N ASP A 80 5.63 22.73 -4.53
CA ASP A 80 5.67 24.11 -4.99
C ASP A 80 6.13 25.09 -3.89
N ASP A 81 5.80 24.81 -2.62
CA ASP A 81 5.95 25.79 -1.54
C ASP A 81 6.90 25.34 -0.40
N GLU A 82 7.20 24.05 -0.26
CA GLU A 82 7.85 23.51 0.96
C GLU A 82 9.34 23.21 0.83
N TRP A 83 9.98 23.58 -0.29
CA TRP A 83 11.43 23.41 -0.47
C TRP A 83 12.24 24.06 0.67
N ASP A 84 11.99 25.34 0.95
CA ASP A 84 12.73 26.11 1.97
C ASP A 84 12.50 25.54 3.37
N SER A 85 11.26 25.13 3.66
CA SER A 85 10.85 24.46 4.91
C SER A 85 11.62 23.14 5.11
N LEU A 86 11.73 22.32 4.06
CA LEU A 86 12.51 21.08 4.11
C LEU A 86 13.99 21.35 4.35
N ILE A 87 14.60 22.28 3.61
CA ILE A 87 16.02 22.62 3.76
C ILE A 87 16.32 23.18 5.14
N ALA A 88 15.44 24.00 5.72
CA ALA A 88 15.59 24.50 7.08
C ALA A 88 15.58 23.35 8.12
N LYS A 89 14.66 22.39 7.99
CA LYS A 89 14.59 21.19 8.85
C LYS A 89 15.86 20.34 8.72
N VAL A 90 16.31 20.06 7.49
CA VAL A 90 17.52 19.28 7.20
C VAL A 90 18.75 19.98 7.76
N SER A 91 18.90 21.28 7.53
CA SER A 91 20.05 22.07 8.04
C SER A 91 20.09 22.08 9.57
N THR A 92 18.95 22.26 10.22
CA THR A 92 18.84 22.20 11.69
C THR A 92 19.26 20.84 12.24
N PHE A 93 18.84 19.75 11.57
CA PHE A 93 19.27 18.40 11.94
C PHE A 93 20.77 18.21 11.74
N CYS A 94 21.31 18.64 10.61
CA CYS A 94 22.74 18.51 10.31
C CYS A 94 23.61 19.26 11.33
N ILE A 95 23.26 20.51 11.68
CA ILE A 95 23.96 21.29 12.71
C ILE A 95 23.91 20.58 14.07
N LYS A 96 22.74 20.04 14.46
CA LYS A 96 22.57 19.34 15.73
C LYS A 96 23.43 18.08 15.86
N HIS A 97 23.72 17.43 14.73
CA HIS A 97 24.41 16.14 14.68
C HIS A 97 25.81 16.23 14.05
N ASP A 98 26.36 17.44 13.93
CA ASP A 98 27.68 17.71 13.35
C ASP A 98 27.88 17.11 11.94
N VAL A 99 26.80 17.04 11.15
CA VAL A 99 26.83 16.60 9.75
C VAL A 99 27.21 17.79 8.87
N LEU A 100 28.24 17.62 8.04
CA LEU A 100 28.70 18.64 7.12
C LEU A 100 27.61 18.99 6.09
N ILE A 101 27.22 20.26 6.04
CA ILE A 101 26.31 20.79 5.03
C ILE A 101 27.15 21.17 3.79
N PRO A 102 26.81 20.69 2.58
CA PRO A 102 27.55 21.03 1.38
C PRO A 102 27.35 22.50 1.00
N ASN A 103 28.33 23.06 0.31
CA ASN A 103 28.19 24.38 -0.30
C ASN A 103 27.31 24.27 -1.55
N PHE A 104 26.12 24.85 -1.49
CA PHE A 104 25.11 24.72 -2.55
C PHE A 104 25.51 25.33 -3.90
N GLU A 105 26.48 26.24 -3.92
CA GLU A 105 27.01 26.88 -5.14
C GLU A 105 28.10 26.05 -5.84
N GLU A 106 28.62 25.01 -5.18
CA GLU A 106 29.64 24.16 -5.79
C GLU A 106 29.07 23.27 -6.89
N PRO A 107 29.88 22.91 -7.89
CA PRO A 107 29.46 21.97 -8.93
C PRO A 107 29.23 20.59 -8.31
N TYR A 108 28.11 19.95 -8.67
CA TYR A 108 27.79 18.63 -8.18
C TYR A 108 28.73 17.57 -8.78
N VAL A 109 29.29 16.72 -7.91
CA VAL A 109 30.12 15.57 -8.29
C VAL A 109 29.45 14.31 -7.78
N SER A 110 28.92 13.49 -8.68
CA SER A 110 28.31 12.20 -8.29
C SER A 110 29.39 11.26 -7.74
N SER A 111 29.26 10.84 -6.48
CA SER A 111 30.15 9.85 -5.84
C SER A 111 29.91 8.41 -6.34
N LEU A 112 28.71 8.13 -6.87
CA LEU A 112 28.23 6.79 -7.24
C LEU A 112 28.72 6.27 -8.60
N ARG A 113 29.28 7.11 -9.47
CA ARG A 113 29.79 6.68 -10.78
C ARG A 113 31.33 6.73 -10.76
N LEU A 114 31.96 5.55 -10.82
CA LEU A 114 33.41 5.33 -11.03
C LEU A 114 34.00 6.05 -12.27
N ARG A 115 33.18 6.75 -13.07
CA ARG A 115 33.59 7.69 -14.11
C ARG A 115 33.20 9.11 -13.69
N ARG A 116 34.19 9.90 -13.29
CA ARG A 116 34.11 11.35 -13.04
C ARG A 116 33.55 12.07 -14.27
N LYS A 117 32.23 12.17 -14.41
CA LYS A 117 31.60 13.23 -15.17
C LYS A 117 31.19 14.28 -14.16
N LEU A 118 31.83 15.44 -14.20
CA LEU A 118 31.35 16.62 -13.49
C LEU A 118 29.93 16.88 -13.99
N ALA A 119 28.94 16.89 -13.10
CA ALA A 119 27.62 17.35 -13.52
C ALA A 119 27.76 18.84 -13.88
N SER A 120 27.09 19.26 -14.95
CA SER A 120 27.15 20.66 -15.42
C SER A 120 26.33 21.63 -14.56
N TYR A 121 25.87 21.18 -13.39
CA TYR A 121 24.95 21.92 -12.52
C TYR A 121 25.42 21.90 -11.05
N THR A 122 24.88 22.81 -10.25
CA THR A 122 25.27 23.02 -8.84
C THR A 122 24.67 21.99 -7.88
N ILE A 123 25.22 21.88 -6.68
CA ILE A 123 24.64 21.04 -5.61
C ILE A 123 23.20 21.47 -5.28
N LEU A 124 22.89 22.78 -5.32
CA LEU A 124 21.52 23.27 -5.17
C LEU A 124 20.58 22.65 -6.21
N HIS A 125 20.98 22.72 -7.48
CA HIS A 125 20.19 22.18 -8.58
C HIS A 125 19.99 20.66 -8.44
N HIS A 126 21.03 19.95 -8.00
CA HIS A 126 20.92 18.51 -7.73
C HIS A 126 19.80 18.21 -6.74
N TYR A 127 19.85 18.79 -5.54
CA TYR A 127 18.90 18.45 -4.49
C TYR A 127 17.50 18.99 -4.76
N CYS A 128 17.39 20.19 -5.35
CA CYS A 128 16.10 20.82 -5.61
C CYS A 128 15.39 20.22 -6.83
N VAL A 129 16.09 20.11 -7.97
CA VAL A 129 15.47 19.69 -9.22
C VAL A 129 15.57 18.18 -9.40
N GLU A 130 16.80 17.65 -9.34
CA GLU A 130 17.04 16.25 -9.69
C GLU A 130 16.55 15.25 -8.62
N VAL A 131 16.43 15.70 -7.37
CA VAL A 131 15.97 14.87 -6.25
C VAL A 131 14.59 15.29 -5.76
N PHE A 132 14.43 16.51 -5.24
CA PHE A 132 13.17 16.92 -4.58
C PHE A 132 11.98 16.97 -5.53
N TYR A 133 12.05 17.75 -6.62
CA TYR A 133 10.97 17.81 -7.60
C TYR A 133 10.74 16.45 -8.25
N ASN A 134 11.79 15.79 -8.73
CA ASN A 134 11.66 14.48 -9.38
C ASN A 134 10.98 13.42 -8.51
N ILE A 135 11.33 13.31 -7.22
CA ILE A 135 10.70 12.33 -6.32
C ILE A 135 9.21 12.65 -6.15
N ILE A 136 8.86 13.91 -5.92
CA ILE A 136 7.46 14.29 -5.72
C ILE A 136 6.66 14.13 -7.02
N ASP A 137 7.24 14.50 -8.16
CA ASP A 137 6.65 14.34 -9.48
C ASP A 137 6.40 12.87 -9.81
N TRP A 138 7.33 11.98 -9.48
CA TRP A 138 7.10 10.53 -9.61
C TRP A 138 5.97 10.03 -8.71
N GLN A 139 5.85 10.51 -7.47
CA GLN A 139 4.74 10.11 -6.60
C GLN A 139 3.39 10.63 -7.13
N LEU A 140 3.35 11.87 -7.63
CA LEU A 140 2.17 12.43 -8.27
C LEU A 140 1.79 11.66 -9.54
N GLN A 141 2.77 11.32 -10.37
CA GLN A 141 2.56 10.54 -11.57
C GLN A 141 2.00 9.15 -11.25
N GLU A 142 2.60 8.42 -10.30
CA GLU A 142 2.08 7.12 -9.86
C GLU A 142 0.63 7.20 -9.35
N LEU A 143 0.28 8.26 -8.60
CA LEU A 143 -1.10 8.46 -8.16
C LEU A 143 -2.03 8.83 -9.31
N ASN A 144 -1.57 9.55 -10.33
CA ASN A 144 -2.37 9.88 -11.50
C ASN A 144 -2.57 8.68 -12.42
N ASP A 145 -1.54 7.87 -12.61
CA ASP A 145 -1.59 6.68 -13.45
C ASP A 145 -2.46 5.58 -12.80
N ARG A 146 -2.40 5.43 -11.47
CA ARG A 146 -3.23 4.46 -10.72
C ARG A 146 -4.67 4.89 -10.52
N PHE A 147 -4.91 6.20 -10.40
CA PHE A 147 -6.25 6.79 -10.22
C PHE A 147 -6.53 7.74 -11.38
N ASP A 148 -6.52 7.17 -12.58
CA ASP A 148 -6.86 7.87 -13.81
C ASP A 148 -8.38 8.07 -13.93
N GLU A 149 -8.84 8.66 -15.03
CA GLU A 149 -10.26 8.93 -15.25
C GLU A 149 -11.09 7.63 -15.27
N VAL A 150 -10.56 6.57 -15.86
CA VAL A 150 -11.24 5.27 -15.97
C VAL A 150 -11.42 4.64 -14.60
N THR A 151 -10.34 4.54 -13.82
CA THR A 151 -10.35 3.97 -12.46
C THR A 151 -11.21 4.81 -11.53
N THR A 152 -11.17 6.13 -11.68
CA THR A 152 -12.02 7.07 -10.95
C THR A 152 -13.50 6.83 -11.26
N ASN A 153 -13.89 6.70 -12.53
CA ASN A 153 -15.27 6.41 -12.93
C ASN A 153 -15.75 5.07 -12.36
N LEU A 154 -14.90 4.05 -12.42
CA LEU A 154 -15.16 2.73 -11.85
C LEU A 154 -15.40 2.80 -10.33
N LEU A 155 -14.50 3.43 -9.59
CA LEU A 155 -14.61 3.58 -8.13
C LEU A 155 -15.82 4.41 -7.71
N HIS A 156 -16.16 5.47 -8.45
CA HIS A 156 -17.38 6.24 -8.22
C HIS A 156 -18.64 5.41 -8.44
N GLY A 157 -18.69 4.59 -9.50
CA GLY A 157 -19.80 3.68 -9.74
C GLY A 157 -19.96 2.64 -8.64
N ILE A 158 -18.86 2.06 -8.16
CA ILE A 158 -18.89 1.14 -7.02
C ILE A 158 -19.41 1.85 -5.77
N ALA A 159 -18.90 3.04 -5.46
CA ALA A 159 -19.34 3.82 -4.29
C ALA A 159 -20.85 4.13 -4.32
N CYS A 160 -21.47 4.27 -5.50
CA CYS A 160 -22.91 4.47 -5.63
C CYS A 160 -23.74 3.25 -5.23
N LEU A 161 -23.17 2.05 -5.29
CA LEU A 161 -23.84 0.80 -4.88
C LEU A 161 -23.68 0.50 -3.38
N ASN A 162 -22.92 1.32 -2.64
CA ASN A 162 -22.67 1.13 -1.22
C ASN A 162 -23.97 1.31 -0.41
N PRO A 163 -24.39 0.32 0.40
CA PRO A 163 -25.65 0.42 1.15
C PRO A 163 -25.56 1.32 2.40
N ILE A 164 -24.35 1.73 2.81
CA ILE A 164 -24.14 2.58 4.00
C ILE A 164 -25.00 3.85 3.92
N ASN A 165 -25.55 4.27 5.07
CA ASN A 165 -26.44 5.43 5.19
C ASN A 165 -27.63 5.38 4.22
N SER A 166 -28.22 4.19 4.02
CA SER A 166 -29.37 3.98 3.14
C SER A 166 -29.09 4.41 1.70
N PHE A 167 -27.97 3.93 1.14
CA PHE A 167 -27.57 4.21 -0.25
C PHE A 167 -27.47 5.72 -0.58
N SER A 168 -27.00 6.55 0.38
CA SER A 168 -26.96 8.01 0.23
C SER A 168 -26.18 8.51 -0.98
N SER A 169 -25.20 7.73 -1.44
CA SER A 169 -24.32 8.06 -2.56
C SER A 169 -24.85 7.58 -3.92
N PHE A 170 -26.04 6.97 -3.97
CA PHE A 170 -26.56 6.35 -5.18
C PHE A 170 -26.82 7.38 -6.30
N ASP A 171 -26.15 7.19 -7.45
CA ASP A 171 -26.38 7.95 -8.68
C ASP A 171 -26.36 6.99 -9.88
N ILE A 172 -27.50 6.86 -10.56
CA ILE A 172 -27.66 5.96 -11.70
C ILE A 172 -26.63 6.26 -12.79
N ARG A 173 -26.34 7.53 -13.09
CA ARG A 173 -25.42 7.89 -14.18
C ARG A 173 -24.00 7.40 -13.91
N LYS A 174 -23.55 7.51 -12.66
CA LYS A 174 -22.23 7.03 -12.23
C LYS A 174 -22.13 5.51 -12.29
N VAL A 175 -23.20 4.81 -11.88
CA VAL A 175 -23.28 3.34 -11.99
C VAL A 175 -23.28 2.89 -13.46
N MET A 176 -24.02 3.59 -14.32
CA MET A 176 -24.05 3.31 -15.77
C MET A 176 -22.66 3.52 -16.39
N ARG A 177 -21.94 4.58 -16.02
CA ARG A 177 -20.57 4.82 -16.48
C ARG A 177 -19.60 3.70 -16.07
N MET A 178 -19.79 3.10 -14.89
CA MET A 178 -19.06 1.90 -14.50
C MET A 178 -19.42 0.70 -15.38
N ALA A 179 -20.69 0.50 -15.71
CA ALA A 179 -21.13 -0.62 -16.54
C ALA A 179 -20.54 -0.56 -17.96
N GLU A 180 -20.37 0.64 -18.52
CA GLU A 180 -19.72 0.86 -19.83
C GLU A 180 -18.26 0.33 -19.88
N LEU A 181 -17.60 0.19 -18.74
CA LEU A 181 -16.23 -0.35 -18.66
C LEU A 181 -16.18 -1.88 -18.78
N TYR A 182 -17.32 -2.57 -18.62
CA TYR A 182 -17.43 -4.03 -18.66
C TYR A 182 -18.28 -4.48 -19.86
N LEU A 183 -17.79 -4.19 -21.07
CA LEU A 183 -18.51 -4.48 -22.32
C LEU A 183 -18.88 -5.96 -22.52
N ASP A 184 -18.07 -6.88 -21.97
CA ASP A 184 -18.36 -8.33 -22.02
C ASP A 184 -19.53 -8.73 -21.10
N ASP A 185 -19.77 -7.96 -20.03
CA ASP A 185 -20.84 -8.20 -19.06
C ASP A 185 -22.10 -7.40 -19.34
N PHE A 186 -21.98 -6.24 -20.00
CA PHE A 186 -23.05 -5.31 -20.33
C PHE A 186 -22.93 -4.85 -21.79
N ASP A 187 -23.69 -5.51 -22.67
CA ASP A 187 -23.86 -5.08 -24.06
C ASP A 187 -24.86 -3.91 -24.17
N GLU A 188 -24.92 -3.30 -25.35
CA GLU A 188 -25.78 -2.15 -25.63
C GLU A 188 -27.27 -2.46 -25.37
N SER A 189 -27.69 -3.72 -25.58
CA SER A 189 -29.06 -4.17 -25.32
C SER A 189 -29.39 -4.21 -23.82
N ASN A 190 -28.45 -4.67 -22.99
CA ASN A 190 -28.64 -4.74 -21.54
C ASN A 190 -28.49 -3.39 -20.84
N MET A 191 -27.83 -2.40 -21.43
CA MET A 191 -27.65 -1.07 -20.81
C MET A 191 -28.99 -0.36 -20.54
N SER A 192 -29.92 -0.35 -21.50
CA SER A 192 -31.25 0.24 -21.28
C SER A 192 -32.07 -0.54 -20.23
N ILE A 193 -31.86 -1.84 -20.13
CA ILE A 193 -32.52 -2.71 -19.14
C ILE A 193 -31.93 -2.44 -17.75
N LEU A 194 -30.61 -2.31 -17.66
CA LEU A 194 -29.88 -2.02 -16.43
C LEU A 194 -30.36 -0.71 -15.82
N GLU A 195 -30.48 0.36 -16.62
CA GLU A 195 -30.95 1.66 -16.14
C GLU A 195 -32.35 1.57 -15.50
N LYS A 196 -33.27 0.86 -16.15
CA LYS A 196 -34.64 0.61 -15.63
C LYS A 196 -34.62 -0.27 -14.37
N GLN A 197 -33.76 -1.28 -14.34
CA GLN A 197 -33.57 -2.12 -13.16
C GLN A 197 -33.01 -1.31 -11.99
N LEU A 198 -32.03 -0.43 -12.20
CA LEU A 198 -31.45 0.44 -11.18
C LEU A 198 -32.49 1.39 -10.58
N ALA A 199 -33.32 2.01 -11.43
CA ALA A 199 -34.40 2.88 -10.99
C ALA A 199 -35.44 2.15 -10.13
N SER A 200 -35.79 0.92 -10.51
CA SER A 200 -36.73 0.09 -9.73
C SER A 200 -36.09 -0.45 -8.45
N TYR A 201 -34.83 -0.86 -8.54
CA TYR A 201 -34.04 -1.44 -7.46
C TYR A 201 -33.91 -0.47 -6.29
N ILE A 202 -33.53 0.78 -6.55
CA ILE A 202 -33.26 1.73 -5.46
C ILE A 202 -34.54 2.02 -4.66
N VAL A 203 -35.68 2.16 -5.32
CA VAL A 203 -36.97 2.36 -4.64
C VAL A 203 -37.30 1.14 -3.78
N ASP A 204 -37.11 -0.08 -4.32
CA ASP A 204 -37.38 -1.31 -3.59
C ASP A 204 -36.46 -1.49 -2.37
N VAL A 205 -35.14 -1.37 -2.52
CA VAL A 205 -34.19 -1.65 -1.43
C VAL A 205 -33.99 -0.49 -0.46
N ARG A 206 -34.22 0.76 -0.88
CA ARG A 206 -34.03 1.94 -0.03
C ARG A 206 -35.32 2.39 0.63
N ASP A 207 -36.42 2.40 -0.13
CA ASP A 207 -37.65 3.11 0.26
C ASP A 207 -38.78 2.15 0.68
N VAL A 208 -38.76 0.88 0.26
CA VAL A 208 -39.87 -0.08 0.50
C VAL A 208 -39.48 -1.23 1.44
N ASP A 209 -38.36 -1.92 1.20
CA ASP A 209 -37.99 -3.12 1.96
C ASP A 209 -37.04 -2.79 3.11
N GLU A 210 -37.62 -2.62 4.30
CA GLU A 210 -36.91 -2.30 5.55
C GLU A 210 -35.78 -3.28 5.91
N ARG A 211 -35.77 -4.51 5.35
CA ARG A 211 -34.69 -5.52 5.57
C ARG A 211 -33.32 -5.08 5.03
N PHE A 212 -33.25 -3.97 4.29
CA PHE A 212 -32.03 -3.40 3.73
C PHE A 212 -31.55 -2.15 4.48
N SER A 213 -32.24 -1.74 5.55
CA SER A 213 -31.91 -0.52 6.32
C SER A 213 -30.64 -0.63 7.17
N ASP A 214 -30.17 -1.85 7.50
CA ASP A 214 -29.12 -2.13 8.48
C ASP A 214 -27.85 -2.77 7.89
N LEU A 215 -27.47 -2.41 6.67
CA LEU A 215 -26.35 -3.05 5.98
C LEU A 215 -25.01 -2.30 6.20
N ASN A 216 -23.97 -3.04 6.61
CA ASN A 216 -22.65 -2.46 6.89
C ASN A 216 -21.73 -2.39 5.66
N GLY A 217 -22.11 -3.01 4.54
CA GLY A 217 -21.33 -2.96 3.30
C GLY A 217 -21.77 -3.97 2.24
N PHE A 218 -20.93 -4.14 1.21
CA PHE A 218 -21.24 -4.99 0.05
C PHE A 218 -21.44 -6.47 0.40
N CYS A 219 -20.71 -6.98 1.39
CA CYS A 219 -20.86 -8.36 1.84
C CYS A 219 -22.28 -8.61 2.40
N ASP A 220 -22.77 -7.73 3.25
CA ASP A 220 -24.12 -7.82 3.82
C ASP A 220 -25.17 -7.61 2.74
N LEU A 221 -24.96 -6.63 1.85
CA LEU A 221 -25.83 -6.38 0.71
C LEU A 221 -26.01 -7.64 -0.16
N SER A 222 -24.90 -8.26 -0.57
CA SER A 222 -24.94 -9.44 -1.44
C SER A 222 -25.69 -10.62 -0.78
N LYS A 223 -25.43 -10.88 0.50
CA LYS A 223 -26.15 -11.91 1.27
C LYS A 223 -27.64 -11.61 1.34
N ARG A 224 -28.02 -10.36 1.63
CA ARG A 224 -29.41 -9.93 1.75
C ARG A 224 -30.16 -10.03 0.43
N LEU A 225 -29.52 -9.68 -0.70
CA LEU A 225 -30.10 -9.83 -2.05
C LEU A 225 -30.36 -11.30 -2.40
N VAL A 226 -29.53 -12.23 -1.92
CA VAL A 226 -29.75 -13.66 -2.11
C VAL A 226 -30.90 -14.17 -1.24
N GLN A 227 -30.89 -13.84 0.06
CA GLN A 227 -31.93 -14.26 1.01
C GLN A 227 -33.34 -13.82 0.61
N THR A 228 -33.46 -12.60 0.08
CA THR A 228 -34.75 -12.03 -0.35
C THR A 228 -35.15 -12.39 -1.78
N LYS A 229 -34.35 -13.22 -2.47
CA LYS A 229 -34.50 -13.57 -3.90
C LYS A 229 -34.43 -12.39 -4.88
N LYS A 230 -34.04 -11.20 -4.40
CA LYS A 230 -33.89 -9.97 -5.21
C LYS A 230 -32.79 -10.05 -6.24
N HIS A 231 -31.78 -10.91 -6.04
CA HIS A 231 -30.78 -11.22 -7.06
C HIS A 231 -31.38 -11.79 -8.35
N SER A 232 -32.54 -12.46 -8.31
CA SER A 232 -33.26 -12.94 -9.50
C SER A 232 -34.15 -11.86 -10.12
N ASN A 233 -34.66 -10.94 -9.30
CA ASN A 233 -35.51 -9.82 -9.77
C ASN A 233 -34.66 -8.73 -10.45
N TYR A 234 -33.44 -8.50 -9.96
CA TYR A 234 -32.50 -7.49 -10.45
C TYR A 234 -31.16 -8.12 -10.85
N PRO A 235 -31.13 -9.01 -11.86
CA PRO A 235 -29.94 -9.79 -12.20
C PRO A 235 -28.76 -8.92 -12.66
N LEU A 236 -29.00 -7.81 -13.35
CA LEU A 236 -27.94 -6.92 -13.83
C LEU A 236 -27.34 -6.08 -12.68
N VAL A 237 -28.19 -5.59 -11.77
CA VAL A 237 -27.72 -4.90 -10.55
C VAL A 237 -26.93 -5.86 -9.66
N PHE A 238 -27.41 -7.11 -9.50
CA PHE A 238 -26.67 -8.12 -8.74
C PHE A 238 -25.33 -8.47 -9.38
N ARG A 239 -25.21 -8.43 -10.71
CA ARG A 239 -23.92 -8.56 -11.41
C ARG A 239 -22.97 -7.41 -11.04
N LEU A 240 -23.44 -6.16 -11.04
CA LEU A 240 -22.62 -5.02 -10.60
C LEU A 240 -22.15 -5.15 -9.14
N VAL A 241 -23.04 -5.59 -8.22
CA VAL A 241 -22.65 -5.84 -6.82
C VAL A 241 -21.57 -6.92 -6.71
N LYS A 242 -21.63 -7.96 -7.56
CA LYS A 242 -20.56 -8.98 -7.63
C LYS A 242 -19.25 -8.40 -8.14
N LEU A 243 -19.28 -7.57 -9.18
CA LEU A 243 -18.08 -6.89 -9.68
C LEU A 243 -17.47 -5.97 -8.61
N ALA A 244 -18.31 -5.21 -7.91
CA ALA A 244 -17.90 -4.38 -6.78
C ALA A 244 -17.24 -5.18 -5.63
N LEU A 245 -17.65 -6.42 -5.38
CA LEU A 245 -17.02 -7.28 -4.38
C LEU A 245 -15.66 -7.83 -4.81
N LEU A 246 -15.41 -7.95 -6.11
CA LEU A 246 -14.14 -8.44 -6.66
C LEU A 246 -13.05 -7.36 -6.70
N PHE A 247 -13.44 -6.08 -6.69
CA PHE A 247 -12.57 -4.93 -6.92
C PHE A 247 -11.63 -4.52 -5.76
N PRO A 248 -12.01 -4.47 -4.47
CA PRO A 248 -11.25 -3.69 -3.47
C PRO A 248 -10.23 -4.50 -2.65
N ALA A 249 -10.40 -5.82 -2.52
CA ALA A 249 -9.59 -6.64 -1.61
C ALA A 249 -8.60 -7.57 -2.32
N ALA A 250 -8.84 -7.92 -3.59
CA ALA A 250 -8.00 -8.85 -4.31
C ALA A 250 -6.66 -8.22 -4.68
N THR A 251 -6.63 -7.00 -5.23
CA THR A 251 -5.38 -6.35 -5.68
C THR A 251 -4.40 -6.11 -4.54
N ALA A 252 -4.81 -5.46 -3.45
CA ALA A 252 -3.92 -5.19 -2.30
C ALA A 252 -3.48 -6.47 -1.57
N SER A 253 -4.36 -7.48 -1.44
CA SER A 253 -4.00 -8.75 -0.79
C SER A 253 -3.05 -9.57 -1.66
N VAL A 254 -3.28 -9.57 -2.97
CA VAL A 254 -2.42 -10.25 -3.94
C VAL A 254 -1.07 -9.54 -4.04
N GLU A 255 -1.01 -8.21 -4.10
CA GLU A 255 0.24 -7.45 -4.07
C GLU A 255 1.01 -7.64 -2.75
N ARG A 256 0.31 -7.72 -1.61
CA ARG A 256 0.92 -8.07 -0.32
C ARG A 256 1.49 -9.48 -0.33
N ALA A 257 0.77 -10.44 -0.92
CA ALA A 257 1.24 -11.81 -1.11
C ALA A 257 2.48 -11.87 -2.01
N PHE A 258 2.50 -11.15 -3.12
CA PHE A 258 3.68 -11.05 -3.99
C PHE A 258 4.87 -10.35 -3.33
N SER A 259 4.61 -9.31 -2.52
CA SER A 259 5.66 -8.63 -1.75
C SER A 259 6.24 -9.56 -0.68
N ALA A 260 5.39 -10.26 0.07
CA ALA A 260 5.80 -11.28 1.03
C ALA A 260 6.59 -12.41 0.36
N MET A 261 6.15 -12.84 -0.82
CA MET A 261 6.81 -13.85 -1.64
C MET A 261 8.24 -13.43 -2.00
N LYS A 262 8.48 -12.16 -2.33
CA LYS A 262 9.84 -11.65 -2.61
C LYS A 262 10.76 -11.70 -1.38
N PHE A 263 10.21 -11.53 -0.18
CA PHE A 263 10.99 -11.68 1.06
C PHE A 263 11.28 -13.14 1.42
N ILE A 264 10.30 -14.02 1.26
CA ILE A 264 10.43 -15.45 1.55
C ILE A 264 11.33 -16.13 0.52
N LYS A 265 11.18 -15.77 -0.76
CA LYS A 265 11.95 -16.31 -1.87
C LYS A 265 13.06 -15.32 -2.26
N ASN A 266 14.11 -15.28 -1.44
CA ASN A 266 15.34 -14.55 -1.75
C ASN A 266 16.33 -15.44 -2.53
N ASP A 267 17.41 -14.86 -3.06
CA ASP A 267 18.39 -15.58 -3.90
C ASP A 267 19.01 -16.80 -3.20
N LEU A 268 19.08 -16.80 -1.87
CA LEU A 268 19.59 -17.91 -1.08
C LEU A 268 18.60 -19.09 -1.00
N TRP A 269 17.29 -18.84 -1.19
CA TRP A 269 16.20 -19.80 -1.03
C TRP A 269 15.41 -20.03 -2.34
N SER A 270 16.07 -19.93 -3.49
CA SER A 270 15.43 -20.03 -4.82
C SER A 270 14.91 -21.43 -5.19
N GLN A 271 15.42 -22.50 -4.56
CA GLN A 271 15.07 -23.91 -4.82
C GLN A 271 14.03 -24.50 -3.84
N MET A 272 13.23 -23.66 -3.19
CA MET A 272 12.18 -24.08 -2.27
C MET A 272 11.05 -24.85 -2.98
N SER A 273 10.53 -25.92 -2.37
CA SER A 273 9.34 -26.62 -2.91
C SER A 273 8.07 -25.80 -2.68
N ASP A 274 7.07 -25.97 -3.56
CA ASP A 274 5.81 -25.24 -3.49
C ASP A 274 5.05 -25.49 -2.17
N ASP A 275 5.11 -26.72 -1.65
CA ASP A 275 4.52 -27.08 -0.36
C ASP A 275 5.17 -26.35 0.82
N PHE A 276 6.51 -26.24 0.82
CA PHE A 276 7.22 -25.54 1.89
C PHE A 276 7.06 -24.02 1.76
N PHE A 277 7.04 -23.50 0.54
CA PHE A 277 6.79 -22.10 0.26
C PHE A 277 5.39 -21.67 0.70
N SER A 278 4.36 -22.43 0.33
CA SER A 278 2.98 -22.17 0.77
C SER A 278 2.84 -22.26 2.30
N GLY A 279 3.50 -23.26 2.91
CA GLY A 279 3.58 -23.41 4.37
C GLY A 279 4.23 -22.22 5.10
N CYS A 280 5.15 -21.49 4.47
CA CYS A 280 5.76 -20.28 5.02
C CYS A 280 4.95 -19.01 4.72
N LEU A 281 4.33 -18.95 3.54
CA LEU A 281 3.59 -17.77 3.07
C LEU A 281 2.31 -17.54 3.88
N VAL A 282 1.57 -18.60 4.21
CA VAL A 282 0.29 -18.50 4.94
C VAL A 282 0.47 -17.88 6.33
N PRO A 283 1.39 -18.36 7.20
CA PRO A 283 1.68 -17.70 8.49
C PRO A 283 2.15 -16.25 8.35
N TYR A 284 2.88 -15.94 7.28
CA TYR A 284 3.39 -14.59 7.06
C TYR A 284 2.32 -13.58 6.66
N LEU A 285 1.31 -14.02 5.89
CA LEU A 285 0.17 -13.18 5.49
C LEU A 285 -0.88 -13.07 6.59
N GLU A 286 -1.12 -14.16 7.32
CA GLU A 286 -2.15 -14.25 8.35
C GLU A 286 -1.56 -14.19 9.75
N LYS A 287 -0.69 -13.20 10.03
CA LYS A 287 -0.02 -13.06 11.33
C LYS A 287 -1.00 -13.02 12.50
N ASP A 288 -2.10 -12.28 12.35
CA ASP A 288 -3.14 -12.17 13.39
C ASP A 288 -3.81 -13.51 13.72
N VAL A 289 -3.81 -14.46 12.78
CA VAL A 289 -4.30 -15.83 12.98
C VAL A 289 -3.20 -16.70 13.55
N PHE A 290 -1.99 -16.60 13.01
CA PHE A 290 -0.83 -17.35 13.47
C PHE A 290 -0.45 -17.05 14.93
N ASP A 291 -0.51 -15.77 15.34
CA ASP A 291 -0.23 -15.32 16.71
C ASP A 291 -1.23 -15.89 17.74
N LYS A 292 -2.39 -16.37 17.30
CA LYS A 292 -3.38 -17.05 18.16
C LYS A 292 -3.07 -18.53 18.36
N ILE A 293 -2.14 -19.10 17.60
CA ILE A 293 -1.74 -20.50 17.70
C ILE A 293 -0.62 -20.60 18.73
N SER A 294 -0.85 -21.30 19.85
CA SER A 294 0.19 -21.50 20.86
C SER A 294 1.31 -22.41 20.35
N ASN A 295 2.55 -22.12 20.74
CA ASN A 295 3.71 -22.95 20.41
C ASN A 295 3.54 -24.41 20.84
N ASP A 296 2.88 -24.67 21.97
CA ASP A 296 2.65 -26.03 22.48
C ASP A 296 1.80 -26.87 21.50
N VAL A 297 0.80 -26.25 20.86
CA VAL A 297 -0.03 -26.90 19.83
C VAL A 297 0.78 -27.19 18.58
N ILE A 298 1.68 -26.28 18.18
CA ILE A 298 2.57 -26.48 17.03
C ILE A 298 3.53 -27.64 17.29
N ILE A 299 4.17 -27.64 18.46
CA ILE A 299 5.11 -28.69 18.88
C ILE A 299 4.41 -30.05 18.91
N LYS A 300 3.24 -30.13 19.54
CA LYS A 300 2.45 -31.36 19.61
C LYS A 300 2.05 -31.87 18.22
N THR A 301 1.54 -30.99 17.36
CA THR A 301 1.15 -31.36 15.99
C THR A 301 2.35 -31.87 15.18
N PHE A 302 3.52 -31.24 15.34
CA PHE A 302 4.76 -31.67 14.69
C PHE A 302 5.23 -33.04 15.19
N GLN A 303 5.11 -33.30 16.50
CA GLN A 303 5.41 -34.60 17.10
C GLN A 303 4.44 -35.69 16.64
N ASP A 304 3.16 -35.36 16.44
CA ASP A 304 2.13 -36.31 15.99
C ASP A 304 2.27 -36.68 14.51
N MET A 305 2.94 -35.85 13.70
CA MET A 305 3.12 -36.09 12.25
C MET A 305 4.00 -37.29 11.93
N LYS A 306 5.05 -37.55 12.72
CA LYS A 306 5.94 -38.73 12.60
C LYS A 306 6.54 -39.09 13.97
N PRO A 307 6.88 -40.36 14.23
CA PRO A 307 7.67 -40.70 15.42
C PRO A 307 9.08 -40.12 15.30
N HIS A 308 9.39 -39.12 16.13
CA HIS A 308 10.71 -38.47 16.19
C HIS A 308 11.53 -39.06 17.35
N ARG A 309 12.88 -39.10 17.19
CA ARG A 309 13.79 -39.63 18.22
C ARG A 309 13.90 -38.76 19.48
N ILE A 310 13.41 -37.51 19.42
CA ILE A 310 13.48 -36.53 20.50
C ILE A 310 12.08 -35.93 20.64
N GLN A 311 11.54 -35.93 21.85
CA GLN A 311 10.35 -35.16 22.20
C GLN A 311 10.81 -33.72 22.47
N LEU A 312 10.27 -32.80 21.67
CA LEU A 312 10.53 -31.35 21.72
C LEU A 312 9.75 -30.67 22.86
#